data_AF-G0QHF9-F1
#
_entry.id   AF-G0QHF9-F1
#
_cell.length_a   1.000
_cell.length_b   1.000
_cell.length_c   1.000
_cell.angle_alpha   90.00
_cell.angle_beta   90.00
_cell.angle_gamma   90.00
#
_symmetry.space_group_name_H-M   'P 1'
#
loop_
_entity.id
_entity.type
_entity.pdbx_description
1 polymer ?
#
loop_
_entity_poly.entity_id
_entity_poly.type
_entity_poly.pdbx_seq_one_letter_code
_entity_poly.pdbx_strand_id
1 'polypeptide(L)'
;MEMSYRDAVDDVTSRHSNRKDPAKNSTRKTLDLLDKPQEEYKVMLVGGTNGKGSVVEMVSELLQHQGKDVGIYKSPHLTTVRERIKYNGEKITKQEFLQLYNRIEALETDLSFFEFTTCMAYLYFSKKNVDYAVMEVGMGGRLDATNAVEPELSIITNIGKDHSRY
;
A
#
# COMPACT_ATOMS: atom_id res chain seq x y z
N MET A 1 -1.07 20.70 -20.17
CA MET A 1 -2.27 19.84 -20.18
C MET A 1 -2.44 19.31 -18.78
N GLU A 2 -3.65 19.37 -18.23
CA GLU A 2 -3.93 18.78 -16.92
C GLU A 2 -3.83 17.25 -17.04
N MET A 3 -3.11 16.62 -16.12
CA MET A 3 -2.81 15.19 -16.17
C MET A 3 -4.08 14.38 -15.90
N SER A 4 -4.43 13.45 -16.79
CA SER A 4 -5.64 12.63 -16.63
C SER A 4 -5.40 11.44 -15.70
N TYR A 5 -6.49 10.84 -15.19
CA TYR A 5 -6.42 9.59 -14.44
C TYR A 5 -5.73 8.46 -15.24
N ARG A 6 -5.93 8.42 -16.56
CA ARG A 6 -5.32 7.40 -17.41
C ARG A 6 -3.81 7.60 -17.48
N ASP A 7 -3.37 8.84 -17.71
CA ASP A 7 -1.95 9.18 -17.78
C ASP A 7 -1.25 8.88 -16.45
N ALA A 8 -1.88 9.21 -15.32
CA ALA A 8 -1.35 8.89 -13.99
C ALA A 8 -1.23 7.38 -13.74
N VAL A 9 -2.19 6.57 -14.22
CA VAL A 9 -2.10 5.11 -14.11
C VAL A 9 -0.99 4.56 -15.01
N ASP A 10 -0.91 5.05 -16.25
CA ASP A 10 0.10 4.60 -17.22
C ASP A 10 1.51 4.96 -16.72
N ASP A 11 1.71 6.15 -16.15
CA ASP A 11 2.95 6.53 -15.49
C ASP A 11 3.28 5.60 -14.33
N VAL A 12 2.41 5.49 -13.32
CA VAL A 12 2.66 4.67 -12.12
C VAL A 12 2.97 3.23 -12.49
N THR A 13 2.23 2.64 -13.43
CA THR A 13 2.41 1.25 -13.86
C THR A 13 3.69 1.00 -14.66
N SER A 14 4.23 2.03 -15.31
CA SER A 14 5.51 1.95 -16.04
C SER A 14 6.75 2.08 -15.14
N ARG A 15 6.56 2.45 -13.87
CA ARG A 15 7.67 2.70 -12.93
C ARG A 15 8.39 1.43 -12.51
N HIS A 16 9.69 1.42 -12.78
CA HIS A 16 10.63 0.43 -12.28
C HIS A 16 11.75 1.11 -11.52
N SER A 17 12.08 0.59 -10.34
CA SER A 17 13.25 1.05 -9.58
C SER A 17 14.45 0.20 -9.96
N ASN A 18 15.53 0.84 -10.40
CA ASN A 18 16.85 0.21 -10.61
C ASN A 18 17.75 0.33 -9.38
N ARG A 19 17.21 0.78 -8.24
CA ARG A 19 18.00 1.02 -7.05
C ARG A 19 18.40 -0.27 -6.36
N LYS A 20 19.54 -0.18 -5.67
CA LYS A 20 20.01 -1.21 -4.74
C LYS A 20 19.48 -1.03 -3.31
N ASP A 21 18.97 0.16 -2.97
CA ASP A 21 18.40 0.45 -1.65
C ASP A 21 17.11 -0.36 -1.45
N PRO A 22 16.90 -1.00 -0.29
CA PRO A 22 15.65 -1.68 0.03
C PRO A 22 14.40 -0.80 -0.15
N ALA A 23 13.32 -1.38 -0.68
CA ALA A 23 12.06 -0.67 -0.92
C ALA A 23 11.49 0.00 0.34
N LYS A 24 11.66 -0.63 1.51
CA LYS A 24 11.32 -0.03 2.81
C LYS A 24 11.94 1.36 3.02
N ASN A 25 13.19 1.57 2.60
CA ASN A 25 13.93 2.79 2.90
C ASN A 25 13.46 3.97 2.05
N SER A 26 13.33 3.77 0.73
CA SER A 26 12.78 4.74 -0.22
C SER A 26 11.33 5.09 0.12
N THR A 27 10.48 4.09 0.41
CA THR A 27 9.11 4.33 0.86
C THR A 27 9.08 5.15 2.14
N ARG A 28 9.88 4.81 3.16
CA ARG A 28 9.94 5.59 4.40
C ARG A 28 10.39 7.04 4.17
N LYS A 29 11.42 7.26 3.33
CA LYS A 29 11.88 8.62 2.99
C LYS A 29 10.77 9.45 2.33
N THR A 30 10.05 8.90 1.36
CA THR A 30 8.92 9.60 0.73
C THR A 30 7.80 9.88 1.73
N LEU A 31 7.50 8.93 2.62
CA LEU A 31 6.51 9.11 3.66
C LEU A 31 6.91 10.19 4.68
N ASP A 32 8.20 10.30 5.03
CA ASP A 32 8.70 11.37 5.89
C ASP A 32 8.49 12.76 5.25
N LEU A 33 8.62 12.87 3.92
CA LEU A 33 8.31 14.09 3.17
C LEU A 33 6.81 14.38 3.07
N LEU A 34 5.95 13.39 3.35
CA LEU A 34 4.49 13.51 3.37
C LEU A 34 3.93 13.73 4.77
N ASP A 35 4.78 14.14 5.72
CA ASP A 35 4.43 14.34 7.13
C ASP A 35 4.07 13.04 7.87
N LYS A 36 4.66 11.91 7.45
CA LYS A 36 4.56 10.59 8.12
C LYS A 36 3.12 10.06 8.29
N PRO A 37 2.31 9.98 7.22
CA PRO A 37 0.91 9.56 7.31
C PRO A 37 0.72 8.14 7.86
N GLN A 38 1.74 7.29 7.75
CA GLN A 38 1.76 5.93 8.31
C GLN A 38 1.76 5.88 9.85
N GLU A 39 2.01 7.00 10.53
CA GLU A 39 2.06 7.08 12.01
C GLU A 39 0.73 7.58 12.61
N GLU A 40 -0.27 7.92 11.79
CA GLU A 40 -1.54 8.50 12.24
C GLU A 40 -2.61 7.47 12.62
N TYR A 41 -2.40 6.19 12.31
CA TYR A 41 -3.34 5.10 12.56
C TYR A 41 -2.61 3.77 12.75
N LYS A 42 -3.34 2.73 13.18
CA LYS A 42 -2.75 1.42 13.47
C LYS A 42 -2.58 0.60 12.20
N VAL A 43 -1.38 0.07 11.97
CA VAL A 43 -1.10 -0.75 10.80
C VAL A 43 -0.96 -2.23 11.19
N MET A 44 -1.65 -3.10 10.46
CA MET A 44 -1.48 -4.54 10.51
C MET A 44 -0.82 -5.04 9.21
N LEU A 45 0.32 -5.71 9.31
CA LEU A 45 1.00 -6.29 8.15
C LEU A 45 0.70 -7.77 8.03
N VAL A 46 0.32 -8.21 6.82
CA VAL A 46 0.02 -9.61 6.52
C VAL A 46 1.05 -10.15 5.53
N GLY A 47 2.00 -10.93 6.04
CA GLY A 47 3.03 -11.63 5.28
C GLY A 47 2.80 -13.14 5.17
N GLY A 48 3.62 -13.80 4.35
CA GLY A 48 3.55 -15.25 4.12
C GLY A 48 3.54 -15.61 2.63
N THR A 49 3.58 -16.90 2.34
CA THR A 49 3.61 -17.43 0.97
C THR A 49 2.22 -17.33 0.33
N ASN A 50 1.24 -18.05 0.88
CA ASN A 50 -0.13 -18.09 0.37
C ASN A 50 -1.17 -17.59 1.38
N GLY A 51 -2.33 -17.17 0.88
CA GLY A 51 -3.48 -16.81 1.73
C GLY A 51 -3.44 -15.41 2.35
N LYS A 52 -2.41 -14.61 2.06
CA LYS A 52 -2.27 -13.22 2.56
C LYS A 52 -3.51 -12.38 2.24
N GLY A 53 -3.85 -12.24 0.96
CA GLY A 53 -5.03 -11.46 0.53
C GLY A 53 -6.37 -11.94 1.12
N SER A 54 -6.51 -13.25 1.40
CA SER A 54 -7.70 -13.79 2.08
C SER A 54 -7.74 -13.37 3.56
N VAL A 55 -6.62 -13.46 4.25
CA VAL A 55 -6.50 -13.00 5.64
C VAL A 55 -6.71 -11.49 5.75
N VAL A 56 -6.19 -10.71 4.79
CA VAL A 56 -6.44 -9.26 4.74
C VAL A 56 -7.94 -8.97 4.65
N GLU A 57 -8.70 -9.63 3.77
CA GLU A 57 -10.15 -9.42 3.69
C GLU A 57 -10.87 -9.87 4.96
N MET A 58 -10.56 -11.07 5.51
CA MET A 58 -11.19 -11.55 6.74
C MET A 58 -10.96 -10.62 7.94
N VAL A 59 -9.73 -10.14 8.14
CA VAL A 59 -9.40 -9.20 9.22
C VAL A 59 -10.11 -7.86 8.99
N SER A 60 -10.14 -7.39 7.75
CA SER A 60 -10.78 -6.12 7.40
C SER A 60 -12.30 -6.16 7.63
N GLU A 61 -12.97 -7.23 7.24
CA GLU A 61 -14.41 -7.44 7.47
C GLU A 61 -14.73 -7.53 8.96
N LEU A 62 -13.93 -8.25 9.74
CA LEU A 62 -14.11 -8.36 11.19
C LEU A 62 -14.02 -6.99 11.87
N LEU A 63 -13.02 -6.19 11.52
CA LEU A 63 -12.83 -4.84 12.07
C LEU A 63 -13.98 -3.91 11.65
N GLN A 64 -14.41 -3.95 10.39
CA GLN A 64 -15.56 -3.18 9.91
C GLN A 64 -16.85 -3.56 10.63
N HIS A 65 -17.09 -4.86 10.88
CA HIS A 65 -18.25 -5.32 11.65
C HIS A 65 -18.22 -4.84 13.12
N GLN A 66 -17.04 -4.49 13.65
CA GLN A 66 -16.90 -3.84 14.96
C GLN A 66 -17.06 -2.32 14.90
N GLY A 67 -17.47 -1.77 13.75
CA GLY A 67 -17.67 -0.34 13.55
C GLY A 67 -16.38 0.45 13.41
N LYS A 68 -15.27 -0.20 13.00
CA LYS A 68 -13.99 0.46 12.73
C LYS A 68 -13.89 0.94 11.29
N ASP A 69 -13.22 2.07 11.10
CA ASP A 69 -12.82 2.56 9.79
C ASP A 69 -11.53 1.85 9.35
N VAL A 70 -11.57 1.17 8.21
CA VAL A 70 -10.51 0.26 7.76
C VAL A 70 -9.99 0.62 6.38
N GLY A 71 -8.69 0.89 6.30
CA GLY A 71 -7.92 0.91 5.07
C GLY A 71 -7.46 -0.48 4.68
N ILE A 72 -7.57 -0.85 3.40
CA ILE A 72 -7.22 -2.18 2.90
C ILE A 72 -6.23 -2.02 1.75
N TYR A 73 -5.04 -2.59 1.90
CA TYR A 73 -4.02 -2.63 0.84
C TYR A 73 -3.72 -4.06 0.41
N LYS A 74 -3.88 -4.38 -0.88
CA LYS A 74 -3.71 -5.73 -1.43
C LYS A 74 -2.98 -5.78 -2.77
N SER A 75 -2.40 -6.93 -3.08
CA SER A 75 -1.75 -7.20 -4.35
C SER A 75 -1.78 -8.68 -4.76
N PRO A 76 -1.75 -8.99 -6.07
CA PRO A 76 -1.91 -8.10 -7.21
C PRO A 76 -3.37 -7.62 -7.37
N HIS A 77 -3.62 -6.74 -8.35
CA HIS A 77 -4.97 -6.43 -8.82
C HIS A 77 -5.30 -7.28 -10.06
N LEU A 78 -6.59 -7.43 -10.36
CA LEU A 78 -7.08 -8.20 -11.51
C LEU A 78 -7.51 -7.30 -12.67
N THR A 79 -8.27 -6.23 -12.40
CA THR A 79 -8.82 -5.38 -13.49
C THR A 79 -8.35 -3.93 -13.42
N THR A 80 -8.09 -3.40 -12.23
CA THR A 80 -7.69 -2.01 -12.06
C THR A 80 -6.79 -1.82 -10.86
N VAL A 81 -5.76 -0.99 -10.99
CA VAL A 81 -4.83 -0.66 -9.89
C VAL A 81 -5.56 -0.15 -8.63
N ARG A 82 -6.73 0.45 -8.79
CA ARG A 82 -7.60 0.91 -7.69
C ARG A 82 -8.06 -0.23 -6.77
N GLU A 83 -8.07 -1.49 -7.23
CA GLU A 83 -8.37 -2.66 -6.38
C GLU A 83 -7.35 -2.85 -5.27
N ARG A 84 -6.14 -2.31 -5.43
CA ARG A 84 -5.08 -2.38 -4.43
C ARG A 84 -5.39 -1.54 -3.20
N ILE A 85 -6.18 -0.47 -3.31
CA ILE A 85 -6.41 0.49 -2.23
C ILE A 85 -7.93 0.66 -2.01
N LYS A 86 -8.43 0.19 -0.88
CA LYS A 86 -9.84 0.33 -0.50
C LYS A 86 -10.00 0.99 0.87
N TYR A 87 -11.14 1.63 1.09
CA TYR A 87 -11.60 2.10 2.38
C TYR A 87 -12.98 1.47 2.64
N ASN A 88 -13.13 0.76 3.76
CA ASN A 88 -14.35 0.01 4.12
C ASN A 88 -14.90 -0.83 2.95
N GLY A 89 -14.03 -1.60 2.30
CA GLY A 89 -14.36 -2.46 1.16
C GLY A 89 -14.45 -1.76 -0.20
N GLU A 90 -14.57 -0.43 -0.23
CA GLU A 90 -14.76 0.35 -1.45
C GLU A 90 -13.45 0.87 -2.05
N LYS A 91 -13.26 0.67 -3.36
CA LYS A 91 -12.04 1.10 -4.07
C LYS A 91 -11.93 2.61 -4.08
N ILE A 92 -10.73 3.14 -3.82
CA ILE A 92 -10.40 4.57 -3.99
C ILE A 92 -10.96 5.11 -5.31
N THR A 93 -11.51 6.33 -5.35
CA THR A 93 -12.05 6.91 -6.60
C THR A 93 -10.94 7.30 -7.59
N LYS A 94 -11.29 7.50 -8.87
CA LYS A 94 -10.32 8.02 -9.86
C LYS A 94 -9.78 9.40 -9.49
N GLN A 95 -10.65 10.25 -8.92
CA GLN A 95 -10.29 11.60 -8.51
C GLN A 95 -9.34 11.58 -7.31
N GLU A 96 -9.63 10.76 -6.30
CA GLU A 96 -8.72 10.60 -5.15
C GLU A 96 -7.39 9.99 -5.58
N PHE A 97 -7.39 9.00 -6.48
CA PHE A 97 -6.17 8.44 -7.05
C PHE A 97 -5.30 9.54 -7.68
N LEU A 98 -5.90 10.38 -8.54
CA LEU A 98 -5.18 11.47 -9.20
C LEU A 98 -4.65 12.52 -8.21
N GLN A 99 -5.43 12.86 -7.17
CA GLN A 99 -4.99 13.79 -6.12
C GLN A 99 -3.77 13.26 -5.36
N LEU A 100 -3.79 11.98 -4.98
CA LEU A 100 -2.67 11.35 -4.28
C LEU A 100 -1.45 11.21 -5.18
N TYR A 101 -1.66 10.81 -6.43
CA TYR A 101 -0.61 10.74 -7.44
C TYR A 101 0.10 12.08 -7.59
N ASN A 102 -0.64 13.18 -7.83
CA ASN A 102 -0.06 14.51 -8.00
C ASN A 102 0.72 14.96 -6.76
N ARG A 103 0.23 14.62 -5.55
CA ARG A 103 0.91 14.98 -4.30
C ARG A 103 2.23 14.24 -4.12
N ILE A 104 2.29 12.96 -4.47
CA ILE A 104 3.54 12.17 -4.39
C ILE A 104 4.50 12.58 -5.50
N GLU A 105 3.98 12.81 -6.71
CA GLU A 105 4.80 13.16 -7.86
C GLU A 105 5.52 14.50 -7.71
N ALA A 106 4.89 15.47 -7.03
CA ALA A 106 5.49 16.75 -6.71
C ALA A 106 6.75 16.66 -5.80
N LEU A 107 7.02 15.50 -5.19
CA LEU A 107 8.22 15.25 -4.39
C LEU A 107 9.41 14.80 -5.23
N GLU A 108 9.20 14.50 -6.52
CA GLU A 108 10.24 14.05 -7.47
C GLU A 108 11.06 12.85 -6.97
N THR A 109 10.44 11.99 -6.15
CA THR A 109 11.10 10.78 -5.64
C THR A 109 11.03 9.68 -6.68
N ASP A 110 12.18 9.10 -7.01
CA ASP A 110 12.23 7.85 -7.77
C ASP A 110 11.50 6.77 -6.94
N LEU A 111 10.52 6.06 -7.49
CA LEU A 111 9.77 5.00 -6.81
C LEU A 111 9.36 4.00 -7.87
N SER A 112 9.57 2.72 -7.60
CA SER A 112 8.91 1.66 -8.37
C SER A 112 7.40 1.74 -8.20
N PHE A 113 6.69 1.07 -9.11
CA PHE A 113 5.25 0.88 -9.01
C PHE A 113 4.76 0.46 -7.61
N PHE A 114 5.44 -0.51 -6.98
CA PHE A 114 5.01 -1.02 -5.68
C PHE A 114 5.29 -0.03 -4.54
N GLU A 115 6.45 0.64 -4.54
CA GLU A 115 6.75 1.68 -3.55
C GLU A 115 5.78 2.87 -3.68
N PHE A 116 5.48 3.30 -4.91
CA PHE A 116 4.57 4.42 -5.17
C PHE A 116 3.13 4.11 -4.71
N THR A 117 2.59 2.95 -5.10
CA THR A 117 1.24 2.54 -4.68
C THR A 117 1.14 2.28 -3.18
N THR A 118 2.24 1.88 -2.52
CA THR A 118 2.31 1.78 -1.06
C THR A 118 2.26 3.16 -0.39
N CYS A 119 3.00 4.15 -0.90
CA CYS A 119 2.92 5.54 -0.42
C CYS A 119 1.50 6.11 -0.60
N MET A 120 0.87 5.86 -1.75
CA MET A 120 -0.52 6.24 -1.99
C MET A 120 -1.48 5.62 -0.99
N ALA A 121 -1.32 4.34 -0.64
CA ALA A 121 -2.15 3.66 0.34
C ALA A 121 -2.04 4.33 1.72
N TYR A 122 -0.81 4.56 2.20
CA TYR A 122 -0.59 5.20 3.49
C TYR A 122 -1.22 6.61 3.57
N LEU A 123 -0.99 7.41 2.53
CA LEU A 123 -1.53 8.76 2.45
C LEU A 123 -3.06 8.77 2.31
N TYR A 124 -3.63 7.83 1.57
CA TYR A 124 -5.08 7.69 1.43
C TYR A 124 -5.76 7.36 2.77
N PHE A 125 -5.19 6.42 3.52
CA PHE A 125 -5.74 5.97 4.80
C PHE A 125 -5.65 7.07 5.87
N SER A 126 -4.56 7.85 5.89
CA SER A 126 -4.44 9.06 6.72
C SER A 126 -5.55 10.06 6.37
N LYS A 127 -5.73 10.38 5.09
CA LYS A 127 -6.80 11.30 4.63
C LYS A 127 -8.21 10.81 4.99
N LYS A 128 -8.42 9.50 5.10
CA LYS A 128 -9.69 8.89 5.51
C LYS A 128 -9.86 8.78 7.03
N ASN A 129 -8.85 9.11 7.82
CA ASN A 129 -8.82 8.97 9.28
C ASN A 129 -9.20 7.54 9.72
N VAL A 130 -8.61 6.53 9.08
CA VAL A 130 -8.93 5.14 9.42
C VAL A 130 -8.47 4.80 10.85
N ASP A 131 -9.18 3.92 11.53
CA ASP A 131 -8.69 3.32 12.79
C ASP A 131 -7.54 2.36 12.52
N TYR A 132 -7.69 1.54 11.47
CA TYR A 132 -6.77 0.47 11.11
C TYR A 132 -6.48 0.45 9.61
N ALA A 133 -5.23 0.16 9.24
CA ALA A 133 -4.87 -0.24 7.88
C ALA A 133 -4.38 -1.70 7.89
N VAL A 134 -5.03 -2.55 7.10
CA VAL A 134 -4.64 -3.95 6.91
C VAL A 134 -3.92 -4.06 5.58
N MET A 135 -2.62 -4.30 5.61
CA MET A 135 -1.75 -4.24 4.43
C MET A 135 -1.12 -5.59 4.12
N GLU A 136 -1.38 -6.09 2.92
CA GLU A 136 -0.69 -7.24 2.36
C GLU A 136 0.76 -6.90 2.02
N VAL A 137 1.69 -7.65 2.59
CA VAL A 137 3.11 -7.59 2.21
C VAL A 137 3.27 -8.09 0.78
N GLY A 138 3.98 -7.34 -0.05
CA GLY A 138 4.20 -7.69 -1.46
C GLY A 138 5.12 -8.90 -1.62
N MET A 139 6.35 -8.80 -1.15
CA MET A 139 7.34 -9.88 -1.24
C MET A 139 8.21 -9.96 0.02
N GLY A 140 8.29 -11.15 0.60
CA GLY A 140 9.08 -11.41 1.81
C GLY A 140 8.50 -10.70 3.03
N GLY A 141 9.01 -9.50 3.34
CA GLY A 141 8.55 -8.70 4.47
C GLY A 141 9.58 -7.70 4.99
N ARG A 142 10.75 -8.16 5.42
CA ARG A 142 11.77 -7.30 6.07
C ARG A 142 12.11 -6.03 5.26
N LEU A 143 12.25 -6.18 3.94
CA LEU A 143 12.68 -5.11 3.02
C LEU A 143 11.53 -4.57 2.15
N ASP A 144 10.32 -5.06 2.37
CA ASP A 144 9.13 -4.72 1.58
C ASP A 144 8.70 -3.27 1.82
N ALA A 145 8.12 -2.61 0.80
CA ALA A 145 7.65 -1.23 0.91
C ALA A 145 6.60 -1.07 2.04
N THR A 146 5.74 -2.05 2.25
CA THR A 146 4.72 -2.03 3.32
C THR A 146 5.33 -2.10 4.72
N ASN A 147 6.60 -2.49 4.85
CA ASN A 147 7.28 -2.52 6.13
C ASN A 147 7.93 -1.16 6.49
N ALA A 148 7.51 -0.05 5.84
CA ALA A 148 7.97 1.30 6.11
C ALA A 148 7.39 1.93 7.39
N VAL A 149 6.67 1.16 8.22
CA VAL A 149 6.03 1.56 9.48
C VAL A 149 6.45 0.62 10.62
N GLU A 150 6.14 0.97 11.87
CA GLU A 150 6.11 0.02 12.98
C GLU A 150 4.69 -0.53 13.13
N PRO A 151 4.42 -1.80 12.83
CA PRO A 151 3.06 -2.33 12.84
C PRO A 151 2.56 -2.64 14.25
N GLU A 152 1.28 -2.38 14.51
CA GLU A 152 0.58 -2.80 15.73
C GLU A 152 0.48 -4.34 15.80
N LEU A 153 0.34 -4.98 14.63
CA LEU A 153 0.25 -6.43 14.51
C LEU A 153 0.91 -6.92 13.22
N SER A 154 1.75 -7.95 13.35
CA SER A 154 2.30 -8.69 12.20
C SER A 154 1.69 -10.08 12.15
N ILE A 155 1.05 -10.41 11.03
CA ILE A 155 0.43 -11.70 10.76
C ILE A 155 1.27 -12.43 9.72
N ILE A 156 1.70 -13.65 10.02
CA ILE A 156 2.35 -14.54 9.06
C ILE A 156 1.39 -15.68 8.78
N THR A 157 1.00 -15.85 7.51
CA THR A 157 0.02 -16.88 7.12
C THR A 157 0.66 -18.28 7.11
N ASN A 158 1.04 -18.79 5.95
CA ASN A 158 1.85 -19.99 5.81
C ASN A 158 3.22 -19.64 5.24
N ILE A 159 4.19 -20.50 5.53
CA ILE A 159 5.53 -20.44 4.95
C ILE A 159 5.70 -21.68 4.10
N GLY A 160 5.83 -21.49 2.80
CA GLY A 160 6.09 -22.54 1.82
C GLY A 160 7.27 -22.15 0.93
N LYS A 161 7.81 -23.14 0.21
CA LYS A 161 8.77 -22.85 -0.87
C LYS A 161 8.03 -22.18 -2.02
N ASP A 162 8.27 -20.89 -2.17
CA ASP A 162 7.82 -20.05 -3.27
C ASP A 162 8.90 -18.99 -3.49
N HIS A 163 9.03 -18.45 -4.70
CA HIS A 163 10.09 -17.50 -5.06
C HIS A 163 11.53 -18.01 -4.83
N SER A 164 11.82 -19.28 -5.13
CA SER A 164 13.10 -19.97 -4.93
C SER A 164 14.31 -19.48 -5.76
N ARG A 165 14.21 -18.31 -6.42
CA ARG A 165 15.35 -17.61 -7.05
C ARG A 165 16.00 -16.56 -6.14
N TYR A 166 15.56 -16.48 -4.88
CA TYR A 166 16.16 -15.72 -3.80
C TYR A 166 16.41 -16.60 -2.60
#